data_AF-A0A924L915-F1
#
_entry.id   AF-A0A924L915-F1
#
_cell.length_a   1.000
_cell.length_b   1.000
_cell.length_c   1.000
_cell.angle_alpha   90.00
_cell.angle_beta   90.00
_cell.angle_gamma   90.00
#
_symmetry.space_group_name_H-M   'P 1'
#
loop_
_entity.id
_entity.type
_entity.pdbx_description
1 polymer ?
#
loop_
_entity_poly.entity_id
_entity_poly.type
_entity_poly.pdbx_seq_one_letter_code
_entity_poly.pdbx_strand_id
1 'polypeptide(L)'
;MTRPMTRPMTRLRSLFVLLTLLALVTGVAPARAAGGGTPAPYPPLKATSSRTATQQVQHVTVKWQGGDGRPKSKYATIPGIGNLQLICKPDTTMIKLYTPERGYETQMWMQKYETKNGRYVVSSKEARIYRWAHAADNGNGGTGNYANEGLNQGRGKNGVENFSQGYLNGVISQQSSRSADGPQLTSPRPVTTFELTWYWNGFDYAPNARSCTIDAVFTTRLDERMVLTWHGSAAAAGHDTLSSPLRGIGTLDLYCELPAGNTDRAFVVTPSDLGSGPDSTSAPTLYVETVTGEGLVADHVEKHDYDLDGATGAFPAIPLPQNGSVRMKIKNGNGNATWVLLSSYTVLN
;
A
#
# COMPACT_ATOMS: atom_id res chain seq x y z
N MET A 1 40.84 -48.76 53.83
CA MET A 1 40.16 -47.99 54.89
C MET A 1 38.65 -48.16 54.74
N THR A 2 38.09 -49.01 55.61
CA THR A 2 36.74 -48.95 56.23
C THR A 2 35.62 -48.14 55.56
N ARG A 3 34.60 -48.85 55.04
CA ARG A 3 33.15 -48.49 55.14
C ARG A 3 32.70 -48.67 56.61
N PRO A 4 31.62 -48.03 57.16
CA PRO A 4 30.24 -48.20 56.65
C PRO A 4 29.17 -47.11 57.00
N MET A 5 27.94 -47.33 56.50
CA MET A 5 26.58 -47.14 57.11
C MET A 5 26.22 -45.79 57.78
N THR A 6 25.06 -45.15 57.57
CA THR A 6 23.63 -45.55 57.77
C THR A 6 22.74 -44.49 57.06
N ARG A 7 21.75 -44.78 56.20
CA ARG A 7 20.37 -45.31 56.40
C ARG A 7 19.41 -44.38 57.20
N PRO A 8 18.08 -44.49 56.97
CA PRO A 8 17.14 -43.41 56.61
C PRO A 8 16.09 -43.13 57.71
N MET A 9 14.89 -42.66 57.34
CA MET A 9 13.66 -42.44 58.14
C MET A 9 13.49 -40.96 58.60
N THR A 10 12.32 -40.31 58.67
CA THR A 10 10.92 -40.74 58.57
C THR A 10 10.01 -39.52 58.35
N ARG A 11 8.83 -39.80 57.83
CA ARG A 11 7.57 -39.03 57.77
C ARG A 11 7.25 -38.17 59.02
N LEU A 12 6.50 -37.08 58.82
CA LEU A 12 5.13 -36.81 59.35
C LEU A 12 4.70 -35.38 58.93
N ARG A 13 3.66 -35.21 58.09
CA ARG A 13 2.25 -34.94 58.44
C ARG A 13 1.98 -33.66 59.26
N SER A 14 1.37 -32.69 58.57
CA SER A 14 0.16 -31.94 58.95
C SER A 14 0.23 -30.99 60.16
N LEU A 15 -0.05 -29.70 59.97
CA LEU A 15 -1.38 -29.10 60.11
C LEU A 15 -1.33 -27.58 59.89
N PHE A 16 -2.46 -27.06 59.40
CA PHE A 16 -2.87 -25.67 59.28
C PHE A 16 -2.54 -24.78 60.50
N VAL A 17 -2.03 -23.57 60.24
CA VAL A 17 -2.49 -22.35 60.92
C VAL A 17 -2.67 -21.23 59.89
N LEU A 18 -3.93 -20.81 59.77
CA LEU A 18 -4.40 -19.61 59.10
C LEU A 18 -3.77 -18.37 59.77
N LEU A 19 -3.13 -17.49 59.01
CA LEU A 19 -3.01 -16.09 59.40
C LEU A 19 -3.23 -15.21 58.17
N THR A 20 -4.45 -14.69 58.08
CA THR A 20 -4.89 -13.61 57.19
C THR A 20 -4.16 -12.33 57.55
N LEU A 21 -3.26 -11.86 56.67
CA LEU A 21 -2.88 -10.44 56.60
C LEU A 21 -3.46 -9.87 55.30
N LEU A 22 -4.52 -9.09 55.49
CA LEU A 22 -5.18 -8.31 54.46
C LEU A 22 -4.35 -7.03 54.22
N ALA A 23 -3.37 -7.10 53.32
CA ALA A 23 -2.72 -5.91 52.81
C ALA A 23 -3.57 -5.34 51.66
N LEU A 24 -4.28 -4.24 51.91
CA LEU A 24 -4.86 -3.39 50.89
C LEU A 24 -3.72 -2.82 50.02
N VAL A 25 -3.40 -3.51 48.94
CA VAL A 25 -2.73 -2.89 47.79
C VAL A 25 -3.85 -2.30 46.96
N THR A 26 -4.01 -0.97 47.03
CA THR A 26 -4.82 -0.20 46.09
C THR A 26 -4.27 -0.44 44.69
N GLY A 27 -4.82 -1.44 44.01
CA GLY A 27 -4.60 -1.69 42.61
C GLY A 27 -5.15 -0.51 41.82
N VAL A 28 -4.27 0.40 41.43
CA VAL A 28 -4.53 1.27 40.29
C VAL A 28 -4.66 0.32 39.10
N ALA A 29 -5.89 -0.06 38.79
CA ALA A 29 -6.20 -0.75 37.55
C ALA A 29 -5.63 0.10 36.41
N PRO A 30 -4.83 -0.46 35.49
CA PRO A 30 -4.47 0.29 34.30
C PRO A 30 -5.80 0.63 33.62
N ALA A 31 -6.09 1.92 33.56
CA ALA A 31 -7.17 2.43 32.75
C ALA A 31 -6.98 1.82 31.36
N ARG A 32 -7.87 0.88 31.00
CA ARG A 32 -8.04 0.48 29.60
C ARG A 32 -8.38 1.77 28.89
N ALA A 33 -7.39 2.33 28.19
CA ALA A 33 -7.62 3.42 27.27
C ALA A 33 -8.75 2.96 26.33
N ALA A 34 -9.92 3.55 26.53
CA ALA A 34 -11.06 3.46 25.66
C ALA A 34 -10.70 4.22 24.38
N GLY A 35 -9.87 3.58 23.55
CA GLY A 35 -9.54 3.99 22.19
C GLY A 35 -9.68 2.80 21.23
N GLY A 36 -10.48 1.81 21.62
CA GLY A 36 -10.80 0.63 20.82
C GLY A 36 -11.73 1.00 19.68
N GLY A 37 -11.21 1.70 18.67
CA GLY A 37 -11.82 1.70 17.36
C GLY A 37 -11.92 0.25 16.89
N THR A 38 -13.14 -0.24 16.67
CA THR A 38 -13.40 -1.52 16.03
C THR A 38 -12.66 -1.54 14.67
N PRO A 39 -12.07 -2.67 14.23
CA PRO A 39 -11.43 -2.72 12.92
C PRO A 39 -12.44 -2.28 11.88
N ALA A 40 -12.12 -1.23 11.12
CA ALA A 40 -12.91 -0.92 9.95
C ALA A 40 -12.91 -2.21 9.09
N PRO A 41 -14.08 -2.83 8.86
CA PRO A 41 -14.13 -4.06 8.10
C PRO A 41 -13.52 -3.80 6.72
N TYR A 42 -12.59 -4.66 6.31
CA TYR A 42 -11.94 -4.56 5.01
C TYR A 42 -13.02 -4.59 3.93
N PRO A 43 -13.02 -3.67 2.95
CA PRO A 43 -13.94 -3.77 1.84
C PRO A 43 -13.66 -5.11 1.11
N PRO A 44 -14.66 -5.97 0.93
CA PRO A 44 -14.46 -7.20 0.17
C PRO A 44 -14.07 -6.84 -1.27
N LEU A 45 -13.05 -7.52 -1.79
CA LEU A 45 -12.69 -7.42 -3.20
C LEU A 45 -13.79 -8.12 -4.02
N LYS A 46 -14.56 -7.34 -4.80
CA LYS A 46 -15.72 -7.84 -5.56
C LYS A 46 -15.47 -7.94 -7.08
N ALA A 47 -14.26 -7.65 -7.54
CA ALA A 47 -13.99 -7.61 -8.97
C ALA A 47 -13.78 -9.02 -9.55
N THR A 48 -14.40 -9.29 -10.70
CA THR A 48 -14.14 -10.50 -11.49
C THR A 48 -13.13 -10.18 -12.59
N SER A 49 -12.27 -11.16 -12.90
CA SER A 49 -11.33 -11.05 -14.02
C SER A 49 -12.06 -10.76 -15.33
N SER A 50 -11.58 -9.77 -16.07
CA SER A 50 -12.15 -9.37 -17.37
C SER A 50 -11.08 -8.69 -18.23
N ARG A 51 -11.31 -8.63 -19.55
CA ARG A 51 -10.42 -7.92 -20.47
C ARG A 51 -11.20 -7.28 -21.59
N THR A 52 -10.84 -6.04 -21.90
CA THR A 52 -11.33 -5.24 -23.01
C THR A 52 -10.13 -4.72 -23.82
N ALA A 53 -10.37 -3.97 -24.90
CA ALA A 53 -9.32 -3.33 -25.67
C ALA A 53 -8.50 -2.32 -24.84
N THR A 54 -9.13 -1.68 -23.86
CA THR A 54 -8.57 -0.56 -23.10
C THR A 54 -8.24 -0.91 -21.64
N GLN A 55 -8.72 -2.05 -21.14
CA GLN A 55 -8.56 -2.41 -19.73
C GLN A 55 -8.42 -3.92 -19.52
N GLN A 56 -7.60 -4.32 -18.56
CA GLN A 56 -7.49 -5.69 -18.08
C GLN A 56 -7.68 -5.74 -16.56
N VAL A 57 -8.61 -6.55 -16.08
CA VAL A 57 -8.83 -6.84 -14.66
C VAL A 57 -8.44 -8.29 -14.38
N GLN A 58 -7.62 -8.52 -13.35
CA GLN A 58 -7.25 -9.86 -12.88
C GLN A 58 -7.54 -9.99 -11.40
N HIS A 59 -8.35 -10.98 -11.03
CA HIS A 59 -8.55 -11.40 -9.65
C HIS A 59 -7.71 -12.65 -9.37
N VAL A 60 -6.77 -12.53 -8.44
CA VAL A 60 -5.82 -13.60 -8.10
C VAL A 60 -5.85 -13.87 -6.60
N THR A 61 -6.33 -15.05 -6.24
CA THR A 61 -6.32 -15.54 -4.85
C THR A 61 -5.29 -16.66 -4.67
N VAL A 62 -4.33 -16.46 -3.76
CA VAL A 62 -3.46 -17.52 -3.23
C VAL A 62 -4.00 -17.92 -1.87
N LYS A 63 -4.37 -19.19 -1.71
CA LYS A 63 -4.78 -19.75 -0.43
C LYS A 63 -4.05 -21.06 -0.17
N TRP A 64 -3.59 -21.22 1.06
CA TRP A 64 -2.98 -22.44 1.55
C TRP A 64 -3.39 -22.71 2.99
N GLN A 65 -3.62 -23.97 3.31
CA GLN A 65 -3.84 -24.47 4.65
C GLN A 65 -2.94 -25.68 4.88
N GLY A 66 -2.44 -25.78 6.10
CA GLY A 66 -1.61 -26.86 6.59
C GLY A 66 -2.19 -28.24 6.31
N GLY A 67 -1.34 -29.19 5.92
CA GLY A 67 -1.72 -30.58 5.61
C GLY A 67 -1.45 -30.97 4.15
N ASP A 68 -1.68 -30.05 3.21
CA ASP A 68 -1.79 -30.40 1.78
C ASP A 68 -0.48 -30.22 0.98
N GLY A 69 0.63 -30.02 1.66
CA GLY A 69 1.95 -29.91 1.04
C GLY A 69 2.21 -28.59 0.31
N ARG A 70 3.13 -27.83 0.90
CA ARG A 70 3.91 -26.72 0.32
C ARG A 70 3.20 -25.35 0.26
N PRO A 71 3.87 -24.32 0.77
CA PRO A 71 3.44 -22.94 0.60
C PRO A 71 3.24 -22.55 -0.87
N LYS A 72 2.20 -21.76 -1.16
CA LYS A 72 1.75 -21.48 -2.53
C LYS A 72 2.16 -20.09 -3.00
N SER A 73 2.32 -19.97 -4.32
CA SER A 73 2.42 -18.70 -5.00
C SER A 73 1.57 -18.72 -6.26
N LYS A 74 1.05 -17.55 -6.65
CA LYS A 74 0.44 -17.35 -7.97
C LYS A 74 0.99 -16.07 -8.59
N TYR A 75 0.83 -15.97 -9.89
CA TYR A 75 1.26 -14.81 -10.67
C TYR A 75 0.04 -14.05 -11.17
N ALA A 76 0.18 -12.73 -11.24
CA ALA A 76 -0.62 -11.83 -12.06
C ALA A 76 0.32 -11.25 -13.14
N THR A 77 -0.14 -11.21 -14.38
CA THR A 77 0.61 -10.53 -15.44
C THR A 77 0.36 -9.04 -15.33
N ILE A 78 1.41 -8.22 -15.38
CA ILE A 78 1.31 -6.76 -15.38
C ILE A 78 1.64 -6.31 -16.81
N PRO A 79 0.63 -6.03 -17.66
CA PRO A 79 0.84 -5.70 -19.07
C PRO A 79 1.86 -4.58 -19.26
N GLY A 80 2.76 -4.76 -20.22
CA GLY A 80 3.83 -3.79 -20.52
C GLY A 80 5.00 -3.76 -19.54
N ILE A 81 4.90 -4.44 -18.38
CA ILE A 81 5.90 -4.39 -17.31
C ILE A 81 6.49 -5.79 -17.05
N GLY A 82 5.67 -6.79 -16.72
CA GLY A 82 6.17 -8.12 -16.37
C GLY A 82 5.18 -8.92 -15.55
N ASN A 83 5.61 -9.49 -14.42
CA ASN A 83 4.76 -10.34 -13.59
C ASN A 83 4.88 -9.95 -12.11
N LEU A 84 3.74 -9.94 -11.42
CA LEU A 84 3.68 -9.85 -9.97
C LEU A 84 3.39 -11.23 -9.38
N GLN A 85 4.25 -11.70 -8.49
CA GLN A 85 4.08 -12.94 -7.75
C GLN A 85 3.51 -12.65 -6.35
N LEU A 86 2.38 -13.26 -6.04
CA LEU A 86 1.83 -13.33 -4.68
C LEU A 86 2.40 -14.56 -3.99
N ILE A 87 3.11 -14.37 -2.88
CA ILE A 87 3.81 -15.45 -2.19
C ILE A 87 3.24 -15.57 -0.77
N CYS A 88 2.69 -16.74 -0.46
CA CYS A 88 2.00 -17.04 0.79
C CYS A 88 2.74 -18.21 1.47
N LYS A 89 3.81 -17.86 2.21
CA LYS A 89 4.69 -18.80 2.94
C LYS A 89 5.12 -18.21 4.28
N PRO A 90 5.23 -19.00 5.37
CA PRO A 90 5.57 -18.49 6.70
C PRO A 90 6.80 -17.56 6.72
N ASP A 91 7.89 -17.98 6.11
CA ASP A 91 9.19 -17.28 6.06
C ASP A 91 9.33 -16.30 4.89
N THR A 92 8.34 -16.22 3.99
CA THR A 92 8.45 -15.44 2.75
C THR A 92 7.08 -14.93 2.29
N THR A 93 6.25 -14.41 3.19
CA THR A 93 4.96 -13.81 2.79
C THR A 93 5.22 -12.43 2.21
N MET A 94 5.04 -12.27 0.90
CA MET A 94 5.39 -11.04 0.18
C MET A 94 4.64 -10.92 -1.15
N ILE A 95 4.66 -9.72 -1.70
CA ILE A 95 4.39 -9.48 -3.11
C ILE A 95 5.70 -9.14 -3.82
N LYS A 96 5.93 -9.74 -4.99
CA LYS A 96 7.21 -9.65 -5.70
C LYS A 96 6.98 -9.32 -7.16
N LEU A 97 7.41 -8.13 -7.57
CA LEU A 97 7.40 -7.68 -8.95
C LEU A 97 8.66 -8.16 -9.67
N TYR A 98 8.46 -8.60 -10.90
CA TYR A 98 9.52 -8.91 -11.86
C TYR A 98 9.29 -8.12 -13.14
N THR A 99 10.35 -7.51 -13.68
CA THR A 99 10.39 -6.99 -15.05
C THR A 99 11.66 -7.48 -15.75
N PRO A 100 11.57 -7.93 -17.00
CA PRO A 100 12.76 -8.15 -17.83
C PRO A 100 13.37 -6.84 -18.34
N GLU A 101 12.59 -5.76 -18.39
CA GLU A 101 13.00 -4.45 -18.89
C GLU A 101 13.39 -3.54 -17.72
N ARG A 102 14.69 -3.21 -17.65
CA ARG A 102 15.29 -2.32 -16.64
C ARG A 102 15.74 -0.98 -17.23
N GLY A 103 15.61 -0.80 -18.53
CA GLY A 103 15.85 0.45 -19.24
C GLY A 103 14.88 1.55 -18.84
N TYR A 104 13.72 1.16 -18.30
CA TYR A 104 12.78 2.04 -17.62
C TYR A 104 12.89 1.84 -16.12
N GLU A 105 12.60 2.89 -15.36
CA GLU A 105 12.36 2.72 -13.94
C GLU A 105 10.93 2.22 -13.74
N THR A 106 10.81 1.01 -13.23
CA THR A 106 9.53 0.42 -12.81
C THR A 106 9.36 0.66 -11.32
N GLN A 107 8.20 1.19 -10.91
CA GLN A 107 7.88 1.47 -9.52
C GLN A 107 6.62 0.72 -9.11
N MET A 108 6.61 0.20 -7.89
CA MET A 108 5.43 -0.32 -7.20
C MET A 108 5.26 0.46 -5.91
N TRP A 109 4.31 1.41 -5.94
CA TRP A 109 3.90 2.19 -4.77
C TRP A 109 2.76 1.50 -4.04
N MET A 110 2.81 1.54 -2.71
CA MET A 110 1.93 0.76 -1.84
C MET A 110 1.58 1.53 -0.58
N GLN A 111 0.29 1.61 -0.28
CA GLN A 111 -0.25 2.00 1.02
C GLN A 111 -0.65 0.73 1.76
N LYS A 112 0.17 0.30 2.73
CA LYS A 112 -0.06 -0.92 3.51
C LYS A 112 -0.76 -0.57 4.81
N TYR A 113 -1.92 -1.16 5.07
CA TYR A 113 -2.68 -0.98 6.30
C TYR A 113 -2.79 -2.30 7.03
N GLU A 114 -2.48 -2.30 8.32
CA GLU A 114 -2.44 -3.52 9.12
C GLU A 114 -2.83 -3.25 10.58
N THR A 115 -3.19 -4.31 11.30
CA THR A 115 -3.43 -4.22 12.75
C THR A 115 -2.23 -4.80 13.49
N LYS A 116 -1.50 -3.96 14.22
CA LYS A 116 -0.35 -4.37 15.05
C LYS A 116 -0.62 -4.07 16.51
N ASN A 117 -0.50 -5.08 17.37
CA ASN A 117 -0.70 -4.95 18.81
C ASN A 117 -2.02 -4.24 19.19
N GLY A 118 -3.10 -4.53 18.45
CA GLY A 118 -4.41 -3.90 18.65
C GLY A 118 -4.52 -2.45 18.15
N ARG A 119 -3.53 -1.94 17.42
CA ARG A 119 -3.52 -0.59 16.83
C ARG A 119 -3.50 -0.66 15.30
N TYR A 120 -4.20 0.26 14.65
CA TYR A 120 -4.14 0.41 13.19
C TYR A 120 -2.89 1.18 12.82
N VAL A 121 -2.10 0.59 11.93
CA VAL A 121 -0.91 1.21 11.38
C VAL A 121 -0.99 1.26 9.87
N VAL A 122 -0.35 2.27 9.31
CA VAL A 122 -0.16 2.44 7.87
C VAL A 122 1.34 2.49 7.58
N SER A 123 1.75 2.09 6.38
CA SER A 123 3.05 2.41 5.84
C SER A 123 2.97 2.69 4.35
N SER A 124 3.50 3.82 3.90
CA SER A 124 3.79 4.07 2.49
C SER A 124 5.09 3.38 2.10
N LYS A 125 5.03 2.46 1.15
CA LYS A 125 6.16 1.66 0.68
C LYS A 125 6.34 1.81 -0.82
N GLU A 126 7.59 1.71 -1.24
CA GLU A 126 7.95 1.77 -2.63
C GLU A 126 9.01 0.72 -2.95
N ALA A 127 8.72 -0.12 -3.94
CA ALA A 127 9.65 -1.12 -4.44
C ALA A 127 9.98 -0.79 -5.91
N ARG A 128 11.26 -0.83 -6.28
CA ARG A 128 11.72 -0.30 -7.57
C ARG A 128 12.61 -1.24 -8.34
N ILE A 129 12.53 -1.13 -9.66
CA ILE A 129 13.38 -1.84 -10.59
C ILE A 129 13.95 -0.84 -11.62
N TYR A 130 15.26 -0.63 -11.63
CA TYR A 130 15.95 0.28 -12.55
C TYR A 130 17.36 -0.22 -12.91
N ARG A 131 17.89 0.17 -14.08
CA ARG A 131 19.27 -0.12 -14.49
C ARG A 131 20.27 0.91 -13.98
N TRP A 132 19.91 2.19 -13.95
CA TRP A 132 20.80 3.29 -13.59
C TRP A 132 20.39 3.90 -12.27
N ALA A 133 21.32 4.08 -11.33
CA ALA A 133 21.01 4.70 -10.03
C ALA A 133 20.65 6.19 -10.15
N HIS A 134 21.36 6.90 -11.04
CA HIS A 134 21.26 8.33 -11.33
C HIS A 134 21.72 8.62 -12.76
N ALA A 135 21.68 9.90 -13.16
CA ALA A 135 21.98 10.32 -14.53
C ALA A 135 23.37 9.93 -15.03
N ALA A 136 24.40 10.09 -14.19
CA ALA A 136 25.78 9.76 -14.52
C ALA A 136 26.18 8.28 -14.30
N ASP A 137 25.21 7.39 -14.03
CA ASP A 137 25.52 5.99 -13.72
C ASP A 137 25.89 5.22 -15.01
N ASN A 138 26.81 4.27 -14.91
CA ASN A 138 27.27 3.47 -16.07
C ASN A 138 26.41 2.22 -16.34
N GLY A 139 25.30 2.04 -15.61
CA GLY A 139 24.38 0.92 -15.72
C GLY A 139 24.63 -0.22 -14.71
N ASN A 140 25.64 -0.07 -13.84
CA ASN A 140 25.96 -1.04 -12.80
C ASN A 140 25.40 -0.68 -11.42
N GLY A 141 24.96 0.57 -11.21
CA GLY A 141 24.42 1.02 -9.91
C GLY A 141 22.95 0.68 -9.68
N GLY A 142 22.26 0.13 -10.69
CA GLY A 142 20.84 -0.20 -10.60
C GLY A 142 20.49 -1.39 -9.71
N THR A 143 19.18 -1.66 -9.61
CA THR A 143 18.64 -2.81 -8.88
C THR A 143 18.66 -4.08 -9.74
N GLY A 144 18.35 -5.25 -9.18
CA GLY A 144 18.05 -6.45 -9.98
C GLY A 144 16.71 -6.37 -10.73
N ASN A 145 16.34 -7.44 -11.45
CA ASN A 145 15.06 -7.58 -12.17
C ASN A 145 13.84 -7.77 -11.23
N TYR A 146 14.05 -7.73 -9.92
CA TYR A 146 13.02 -8.03 -8.93
C TYR A 146 12.97 -6.93 -7.87
N ALA A 147 11.75 -6.59 -7.48
CA ALA A 147 11.44 -5.76 -6.33
C ALA A 147 10.34 -6.45 -5.53
N ASN A 148 10.29 -6.25 -4.21
CA ASN A 148 9.29 -6.90 -3.37
C ASN A 148 8.94 -6.06 -2.16
N GLU A 149 7.77 -6.35 -1.60
CA GLU A 149 7.34 -5.86 -0.29
C GLU A 149 6.97 -7.05 0.59
N GLY A 150 7.59 -7.09 1.77
CA GLY A 150 7.34 -8.11 2.79
C GLY A 150 6.06 -7.82 3.57
N LEU A 151 5.11 -8.75 3.51
CA LEU A 151 3.91 -8.63 4.34
C LEU A 151 4.21 -9.03 5.79
N ASN A 152 5.04 -10.06 5.99
CA ASN A 152 5.51 -10.50 7.29
C ASN A 152 6.73 -9.68 7.75
N GLN A 153 6.69 -9.19 9.00
CA GLN A 153 7.71 -8.29 9.58
C GLN A 153 8.67 -8.98 10.56
N GLY A 154 8.58 -10.31 10.68
CA GLY A 154 9.62 -11.15 11.27
C GLY A 154 9.77 -11.11 12.79
N ARG A 155 8.74 -10.75 13.55
CA ARG A 155 8.82 -10.56 15.02
C ARG A 155 8.23 -11.67 15.89
N GLY A 156 7.76 -12.78 15.32
CA GLY A 156 7.23 -13.90 16.13
C GLY A 156 8.31 -14.88 16.60
N LYS A 157 7.89 -15.97 17.27
CA LYS A 157 8.79 -16.90 17.98
C LYS A 157 9.88 -17.48 17.08
N ASN A 158 9.59 -17.65 15.79
CA ASN A 158 10.52 -18.20 14.79
C ASN A 158 10.98 -17.16 13.75
N GLY A 159 10.95 -15.87 14.07
CA GLY A 159 11.24 -14.81 13.11
C GLY A 159 10.12 -14.61 12.08
N VAL A 160 8.88 -14.98 12.42
CA VAL A 160 7.67 -14.91 11.59
C VAL A 160 6.49 -14.55 12.47
N GLU A 161 5.69 -13.55 12.11
CA GLU A 161 4.48 -13.22 12.88
C GLU A 161 3.47 -14.38 12.85
N ASN A 162 3.02 -14.86 14.01
CA ASN A 162 2.06 -15.98 14.09
C ASN A 162 0.73 -15.67 13.38
N PHE A 163 0.30 -14.41 13.46
CA PHE A 163 -0.94 -13.89 12.93
C PHE A 163 -0.67 -12.52 12.32
N SER A 164 -1.26 -12.26 11.17
CA SER A 164 -1.38 -10.91 10.61
C SER A 164 -2.54 -10.85 9.65
N GLN A 165 -3.08 -9.66 9.51
CA GLN A 165 -4.10 -9.32 8.55
C GLN A 165 -3.97 -7.85 8.16
N GLY A 166 -4.41 -7.54 6.95
CA GLY A 166 -4.41 -6.17 6.46
C GLY A 166 -4.80 -6.09 5.00
N TYR A 167 -4.66 -4.88 4.46
CA TYR A 167 -4.91 -4.58 3.06
C TYR A 167 -3.88 -3.59 2.50
N LEU A 168 -3.76 -3.61 1.18
CA LEU A 168 -2.81 -2.85 0.41
C LEU A 168 -3.55 -2.20 -0.76
N ASN A 169 -3.34 -0.90 -0.95
CA ASN A 169 -3.66 -0.23 -2.20
C ASN A 169 -2.36 0.11 -2.88
N GLY A 170 -2.25 -0.08 -4.19
CA GLY A 170 -1.02 0.25 -4.88
C GLY A 170 -1.17 0.55 -6.35
N VAL A 171 -0.08 1.07 -6.91
CA VAL A 171 0.07 1.35 -8.34
C VAL A 171 1.41 0.81 -8.81
N ILE A 172 1.40 0.17 -9.96
CA ILE A 172 2.58 -0.29 -10.70
C ILE A 172 2.64 0.49 -11.99
N SER A 173 3.73 1.22 -12.19
CA SER A 173 3.96 2.06 -13.35
C SER A 173 5.40 1.98 -13.81
N GLN A 174 5.63 2.41 -15.04
CA GLN A 174 6.96 2.65 -15.58
C GLN A 174 7.13 4.14 -15.82
N GLN A 175 8.36 4.61 -15.63
CA GLN A 175 8.81 5.95 -15.93
C GLN A 175 10.10 5.91 -16.77
N SER A 176 10.56 7.05 -17.26
CA SER A 176 11.80 7.13 -18.05
C SER A 176 12.97 6.55 -17.28
N SER A 177 14.04 6.23 -18.03
CA SER A 177 15.32 5.94 -17.39
C SER A 177 15.74 7.11 -16.51
N ARG A 178 16.35 6.80 -15.36
CA ARG A 178 17.06 7.79 -14.52
C ARG A 178 18.27 8.42 -15.22
N SER A 179 18.75 7.80 -16.30
CA SER A 179 19.84 8.29 -17.16
C SER A 179 19.37 8.95 -18.45
N ALA A 180 18.06 9.14 -18.64
CA ALA A 180 17.56 9.82 -19.84
C ALA A 180 17.74 11.33 -19.70
N ASP A 181 18.24 11.96 -20.76
CA ASP A 181 18.20 13.41 -20.91
C ASP A 181 16.81 13.83 -21.42
N GLY A 182 16.12 14.73 -20.71
CA GLY A 182 14.84 15.32 -21.15
C GLY A 182 13.56 14.53 -20.82
N PRO A 183 12.39 14.99 -21.34
CA PRO A 183 11.08 14.47 -20.94
C PRO A 183 10.82 13.02 -21.39
N GLN A 184 10.03 12.30 -20.59
CA GLN A 184 9.88 10.84 -20.62
C GLN A 184 9.19 10.24 -21.85
N LEU A 185 9.46 8.95 -22.08
CA LEU A 185 8.60 7.93 -22.70
C LEU A 185 7.49 8.47 -23.63
N THR A 186 7.79 8.58 -24.92
CA THR A 186 6.87 9.09 -25.95
C THR A 186 5.70 8.16 -26.27
N SER A 187 5.75 6.89 -25.87
CA SER A 187 4.67 5.92 -26.05
C SER A 187 3.94 5.67 -24.73
N PRO A 188 2.59 5.64 -24.73
CA PRO A 188 1.83 5.26 -23.55
C PRO A 188 2.22 3.85 -23.11
N ARG A 189 2.52 3.71 -21.81
CA ARG A 189 2.84 2.44 -21.16
C ARG A 189 1.68 2.12 -20.21
N PRO A 190 1.19 0.87 -20.15
CA PRO A 190 0.09 0.52 -19.26
C PRO A 190 0.42 0.81 -17.79
N VAL A 191 -0.59 1.26 -17.04
CA VAL A 191 -0.51 1.47 -15.59
C VAL A 191 -1.46 0.50 -14.91
N THR A 192 -1.00 -0.15 -13.84
CA THR A 192 -1.80 -1.11 -13.07
C THR A 192 -2.03 -0.62 -11.67
N THR A 193 -3.28 -0.39 -11.29
CA THR A 193 -3.66 -0.24 -9.88
C THR A 193 -3.99 -1.60 -9.30
N PHE A 194 -3.82 -1.75 -7.99
CA PHE A 194 -4.21 -2.97 -7.31
C PHE A 194 -4.72 -2.74 -5.90
N GLU A 195 -5.66 -3.59 -5.52
CA GLU A 195 -6.14 -3.74 -4.16
C GLU A 195 -5.85 -5.17 -3.72
N LEU A 196 -5.32 -5.34 -2.52
CA LEU A 196 -4.93 -6.64 -1.99
C LEU A 196 -5.34 -6.74 -0.53
N THR A 197 -5.81 -7.91 -0.11
CA THR A 197 -6.01 -8.26 1.29
C THR A 197 -5.14 -9.47 1.64
N TRP A 198 -4.67 -9.53 2.87
CA TRP A 198 -3.99 -10.72 3.38
C TRP A 198 -4.51 -11.12 4.75
N TYR A 199 -4.36 -12.40 5.02
CA TYR A 199 -4.62 -13.01 6.31
C TYR A 199 -3.72 -14.22 6.46
N TRP A 200 -3.10 -14.37 7.62
CA TRP A 200 -2.53 -15.65 8.03
C TRP A 200 -2.70 -15.89 9.51
N ASN A 201 -2.66 -17.16 9.87
CA ASN A 201 -2.74 -17.60 11.25
C ASN A 201 -1.96 -18.89 11.46
N GLY A 202 -1.51 -19.08 12.69
CA GLY A 202 -0.92 -20.33 13.15
C GLY A 202 0.52 -20.56 12.69
N PHE A 203 1.24 -19.53 12.21
CA PHE A 203 2.61 -19.70 11.69
C PHE A 203 3.63 -20.19 12.74
N ASP A 204 3.39 -19.94 14.03
CA ASP A 204 4.23 -20.47 15.12
C ASP A 204 3.94 -21.93 15.48
N TYR A 205 2.89 -22.53 14.91
CA TYR A 205 2.44 -23.89 15.25
C TYR A 205 2.87 -24.93 14.21
N ALA A 206 2.49 -26.18 14.47
CA ALA A 206 2.74 -27.32 13.58
C ALA A 206 2.17 -27.06 12.18
N PRO A 207 2.74 -27.67 11.12
CA PRO A 207 2.37 -27.38 9.74
C PRO A 207 0.86 -27.42 9.44
N ASN A 208 0.12 -28.35 10.06
CA ASN A 208 -1.34 -28.51 9.93
C ASN A 208 -2.17 -27.38 10.54
N ALA A 209 -1.62 -26.58 11.44
CA ALA A 209 -2.28 -25.42 12.05
C ALA A 209 -2.06 -24.12 11.28
N ARG A 210 -1.17 -24.12 10.28
CA ARG A 210 -0.80 -22.94 9.51
C ARG A 210 -1.82 -22.66 8.42
N SER A 211 -2.15 -21.40 8.20
CA SER A 211 -3.00 -20.99 7.09
C SER A 211 -2.57 -19.63 6.60
N CYS A 212 -2.72 -19.39 5.30
CA CYS A 212 -2.47 -18.08 4.71
C CYS A 212 -3.35 -17.90 3.46
N THR A 213 -3.85 -16.68 3.31
CA THR A 213 -4.61 -16.23 2.15
C THR A 213 -4.12 -14.84 1.75
N ILE A 214 -3.87 -14.67 0.46
CA ILE A 214 -3.67 -13.38 -0.18
C ILE A 214 -4.70 -13.31 -1.31
N ASP A 215 -5.54 -12.28 -1.29
CA ASP A 215 -6.52 -12.03 -2.35
C ASP A 215 -6.26 -10.66 -2.98
N ALA A 216 -6.18 -10.58 -4.30
CA ALA A 216 -5.78 -9.35 -4.97
C ALA A 216 -6.53 -9.13 -6.29
N VAL A 217 -6.86 -7.87 -6.55
CA VAL A 217 -7.44 -7.39 -7.80
C VAL A 217 -6.45 -6.44 -8.44
N PHE A 218 -6.06 -6.73 -9.69
CA PHE A 218 -5.22 -5.87 -10.51
C PHE A 218 -6.06 -5.28 -11.64
N THR A 219 -6.08 -3.96 -11.76
CA THR A 219 -6.75 -3.25 -12.85
C THR A 219 -5.72 -2.47 -13.65
N THR A 220 -5.49 -2.91 -14.88
CA THR A 220 -4.56 -2.28 -15.82
C THR A 220 -5.32 -1.47 -16.85
N ARG A 221 -4.99 -0.19 -16.98
CA ARG A 221 -5.38 0.64 -18.14
C ARG A 221 -4.34 0.45 -19.24
N LEU A 222 -4.78 0.09 -20.44
CA LEU A 222 -3.93 -0.22 -21.59
C LEU A 222 -3.79 0.96 -22.55
N ASP A 223 -4.73 1.90 -22.48
CA ASP A 223 -4.88 3.05 -23.37
C ASP A 223 -4.44 4.37 -22.74
N GLU A 224 -4.37 4.44 -21.41
CA GLU A 224 -4.17 5.67 -20.65
C GLU A 224 -2.97 5.54 -19.70
N ARG A 225 -2.17 6.61 -19.63
CA ARG A 225 -1.12 6.81 -18.63
C ARG A 225 -1.09 8.26 -18.20
N MET A 226 -0.95 8.48 -16.89
CA MET A 226 -0.64 9.78 -16.30
C MET A 226 0.67 9.67 -15.53
N VAL A 227 1.76 10.17 -16.12
CA VAL A 227 3.03 10.32 -15.42
C VAL A 227 3.64 11.65 -15.85
N LEU A 228 3.90 12.48 -14.85
CA LEU A 228 4.67 13.70 -14.99
C LEU A 228 6.05 13.45 -14.35
N THR A 229 7.13 13.82 -15.03
CA THR A 229 8.47 13.71 -14.46
C THR A 229 9.25 14.96 -14.76
N TRP A 230 9.89 15.46 -13.71
CA TRP A 230 10.57 16.73 -13.69
C TRP A 230 12.00 16.51 -13.20
N HIS A 231 12.95 17.03 -13.99
CA HIS A 231 14.39 16.91 -13.75
C HIS A 231 15.02 18.28 -13.51
N GLY A 232 14.34 19.14 -12.75
CA GLY A 232 14.74 20.54 -12.58
C GLY A 232 14.18 21.46 -13.66
N SER A 233 13.99 22.73 -13.32
CA SER A 233 13.37 23.74 -14.17
C SER A 233 14.08 23.93 -15.52
N ALA A 234 15.40 23.86 -15.55
CA ALA A 234 16.19 23.98 -16.79
C ALA A 234 15.96 22.81 -17.77
N ALA A 235 15.71 21.60 -17.27
CA ALA A 235 15.50 20.41 -18.09
C ALA A 235 14.01 20.09 -18.35
N ALA A 236 13.10 20.84 -17.72
CA ALA A 236 11.67 20.59 -17.74
C ALA A 236 10.82 21.79 -18.23
N ALA A 237 11.43 22.76 -18.92
CA ALA A 237 10.69 23.89 -19.48
C ALA A 237 9.54 23.40 -20.39
N GLY A 238 8.29 23.75 -20.06
CA GLY A 238 7.08 23.28 -20.75
C GLY A 238 6.62 21.85 -20.40
N HIS A 239 7.25 21.23 -19.40
CA HIS A 239 6.98 19.86 -18.92
C HIS A 239 6.80 19.80 -17.40
N ASP A 240 6.35 20.91 -16.81
CA ASP A 240 6.01 21.07 -15.39
C ASP A 240 4.52 20.79 -15.11
N THR A 241 3.72 20.59 -16.16
CA THR A 241 2.29 20.30 -16.08
C THR A 241 1.89 19.15 -16.99
N LEU A 242 0.90 18.36 -16.57
CA LEU A 242 0.27 17.33 -17.38
C LEU A 242 -1.23 17.31 -17.15
N SER A 243 -2.01 17.49 -18.21
CA SER A 243 -3.46 17.33 -18.19
C SER A 243 -3.85 15.99 -18.80
N SER A 244 -4.78 15.28 -18.16
CA SER A 244 -5.28 14.00 -18.68
C SER A 244 -6.76 13.80 -18.38
N PRO A 245 -7.54 13.25 -19.33
CA PRO A 245 -8.94 12.95 -19.10
C PRO A 245 -9.10 11.80 -18.09
N LEU A 246 -9.97 12.00 -17.12
CA LEU A 246 -10.56 10.95 -16.29
C LEU A 246 -11.89 10.52 -16.93
N ARG A 247 -11.87 9.41 -17.67
CA ARG A 247 -13.01 8.97 -18.49
C ARG A 247 -14.32 8.89 -17.69
N GLY A 248 -15.33 9.62 -18.18
CA GLY A 248 -16.66 9.66 -17.56
C GLY A 248 -16.75 10.45 -16.25
N ILE A 249 -15.67 11.15 -15.87
CA ILE A 249 -15.54 11.88 -14.61
C ILE A 249 -15.16 13.34 -14.87
N GLY A 250 -14.10 13.61 -15.61
CA GLY A 250 -13.54 14.96 -15.77
C GLY A 250 -12.12 14.97 -16.30
N THR A 251 -11.33 15.94 -15.85
CA THR A 251 -9.90 16.09 -16.16
C THR A 251 -9.10 16.12 -14.86
N LEU A 252 -7.90 15.55 -14.89
CA LEU A 252 -6.92 15.64 -13.82
C LEU A 252 -5.67 16.34 -14.35
N ASP A 253 -5.30 17.43 -13.69
CA ASP A 253 -4.10 18.20 -13.99
C ASP A 253 -3.07 17.95 -12.89
N LEU A 254 -1.84 17.59 -13.29
CA LEU A 254 -0.70 17.38 -12.41
C LEU A 254 0.30 18.52 -12.59
N TYR A 255 0.91 18.96 -11.48
CA TYR A 255 1.88 20.06 -11.45
C TYR A 255 3.12 19.62 -10.68
N CYS A 256 4.31 19.86 -11.25
CA CYS A 256 5.60 19.71 -10.56
C CYS A 256 6.03 21.01 -9.87
N GLU A 257 5.67 22.16 -10.43
CA GLU A 257 5.78 23.48 -9.83
C GLU A 257 4.44 24.20 -10.04
N LEU A 258 3.94 24.91 -9.03
CA LEU A 258 2.74 25.73 -9.21
C LEU A 258 3.09 27.00 -9.99
N PRO A 259 2.20 27.51 -10.88
CA PRO A 259 2.44 28.71 -11.67
C PRO A 259 2.75 30.00 -10.88
N ALA A 260 2.61 29.99 -9.56
CA ALA A 260 2.83 31.14 -8.67
C ALA A 260 4.17 31.10 -7.90
N GLY A 261 5.13 30.26 -8.28
CA GLY A 261 6.46 30.21 -7.65
C GLY A 261 6.49 29.49 -6.29
N ASN A 262 5.42 28.77 -5.93
CA ASN A 262 5.46 27.81 -4.84
C ASN A 262 6.07 26.51 -5.35
N THR A 263 7.08 26.00 -4.64
CA THR A 263 7.81 24.75 -4.92
C THR A 263 6.97 23.48 -4.77
N ASP A 264 5.65 23.63 -4.65
CA ASP A 264 4.77 22.56 -4.23
C ASP A 264 4.13 21.90 -5.46
N ARG A 265 4.47 20.63 -5.63
CA ARG A 265 3.75 19.67 -6.49
C ARG A 265 2.29 19.57 -6.06
N ALA A 266 1.39 19.57 -7.02
CA ALA A 266 -0.04 19.52 -6.75
C ALA A 266 -0.79 18.79 -7.85
N PHE A 267 -2.06 18.54 -7.58
CA PHE A 267 -3.02 18.17 -8.62
C PHE A 267 -4.30 18.98 -8.49
N VAL A 268 -5.00 19.14 -9.62
CA VAL A 268 -6.33 19.76 -9.71
C VAL A 268 -7.25 18.80 -10.43
N VAL A 269 -8.47 18.66 -9.94
CA VAL A 269 -9.52 17.88 -10.61
C VAL A 269 -10.60 18.82 -11.08
N THR A 270 -10.94 18.72 -12.37
CA THR A 270 -12.04 19.47 -12.97
C THR A 270 -13.12 18.47 -13.41
N PRO A 271 -14.26 18.34 -12.70
CA PRO A 271 -15.32 17.43 -13.08
C PRO A 271 -15.95 17.84 -14.43
N SER A 272 -16.31 16.85 -15.24
CA SER A 272 -16.97 17.03 -16.55
C SER A 272 -18.42 17.51 -16.45
N ASP A 273 -19.04 17.34 -15.29
CA ASP A 273 -20.41 17.76 -15.01
C ASP A 273 -20.50 18.34 -13.61
N LEU A 274 -21.02 19.56 -13.50
CA LEU A 274 -21.13 20.35 -12.27
C LEU A 274 -22.47 20.14 -11.53
N GLY A 275 -23.35 19.30 -12.07
CA GLY A 275 -24.62 18.97 -11.47
C GLY A 275 -25.72 20.03 -11.67
N SER A 276 -25.65 20.81 -12.75
CA SER A 276 -26.65 21.83 -13.11
C SER A 276 -27.60 21.41 -14.25
N GLY A 277 -27.39 20.23 -14.84
CA GLY A 277 -28.24 19.68 -15.91
C GLY A 277 -29.51 18.99 -15.40
N PRO A 278 -30.50 18.74 -16.28
CA PRO A 278 -31.75 18.06 -15.93
C PRO A 278 -31.53 16.62 -15.42
N ASP A 279 -30.41 16.00 -15.80
CA ASP A 279 -30.02 14.64 -15.39
C ASP A 279 -29.07 14.63 -14.16
N SER A 280 -28.78 15.81 -13.58
CA SER A 280 -27.95 15.92 -12.38
C SER A 280 -28.60 15.25 -11.17
N THR A 281 -27.81 14.48 -10.44
CA THR A 281 -28.27 13.79 -9.22
C THR A 281 -27.70 14.37 -7.94
N SER A 282 -26.59 15.13 -8.02
CA SER A 282 -25.94 15.77 -6.85
C SER A 282 -24.79 16.70 -7.29
N ALA A 283 -24.32 17.58 -6.41
CA ALA A 283 -23.06 18.28 -6.62
C ALA A 283 -21.86 17.31 -6.71
N PRO A 284 -20.81 17.62 -7.50
CA PRO A 284 -19.57 16.85 -7.51
C PRO A 284 -18.93 16.79 -6.12
N THR A 285 -18.25 15.69 -5.80
CA THR A 285 -17.54 15.52 -4.53
C THR A 285 -16.15 14.96 -4.76
N LEU A 286 -15.17 15.44 -3.99
CA LEU A 286 -13.81 14.91 -3.99
C LEU A 286 -13.39 14.54 -2.57
N TYR A 287 -13.20 13.25 -2.32
CA TYR A 287 -12.57 12.74 -1.10
C TYR A 287 -11.11 12.42 -1.40
N VAL A 288 -10.20 12.81 -0.52
CA VAL A 288 -8.76 12.59 -0.63
C VAL A 288 -8.23 11.97 0.66
N GLU A 289 -7.39 10.96 0.49
CA GLU A 289 -6.64 10.30 1.54
C GLU A 289 -5.14 10.35 1.22
N THR A 290 -4.38 11.07 2.04
CA THR A 290 -2.93 11.23 1.88
C THR A 290 -2.20 10.39 2.92
N VAL A 291 -1.23 9.58 2.46
CA VAL A 291 -0.36 8.77 3.33
C VAL A 291 1.07 9.26 3.19
N THR A 292 1.62 9.81 4.29
CA THR A 292 2.94 10.48 4.29
C THR A 292 4.05 9.70 4.99
N GLY A 293 3.74 8.58 5.65
CA GLY A 293 4.74 7.87 6.45
C GLY A 293 4.37 6.46 6.90
N GLU A 294 5.05 6.01 7.95
CA GLU A 294 4.83 4.73 8.63
C GLU A 294 4.56 4.97 10.11
N GLY A 295 3.45 4.42 10.63
CA GLY A 295 3.08 4.54 12.03
C GLY A 295 1.59 4.35 12.24
N LEU A 296 1.05 4.94 13.30
CA LEU A 296 -0.40 4.87 13.57
C LEU A 296 -1.18 5.57 12.46
N VAL A 297 -2.31 4.97 12.05
CA VAL A 297 -3.18 5.56 11.02
C VAL A 297 -3.59 6.99 11.38
N ALA A 298 -3.88 7.24 12.66
CA ALA A 298 -4.29 8.56 13.15
C ALA A 298 -3.22 9.65 12.97
N ASP A 299 -1.94 9.27 12.86
CA ASP A 299 -0.81 10.20 12.79
C ASP A 299 -0.29 10.38 11.35
N HIS A 300 -0.62 9.46 10.44
CA HIS A 300 -0.01 9.39 9.10
C HIS A 300 -1.01 9.33 7.94
N VAL A 301 -2.31 9.30 8.24
CA VAL A 301 -3.37 9.32 7.23
C VAL A 301 -4.22 10.56 7.43
N GLU A 302 -4.10 11.49 6.49
CA GLU A 302 -4.95 12.68 6.44
C GLU A 302 -6.08 12.43 5.46
N LYS A 303 -7.30 12.76 5.88
CA LYS A 303 -8.52 12.58 5.09
C LYS A 303 -9.23 13.91 4.97
N HIS A 304 -9.61 14.27 3.75
CA HIS A 304 -10.29 15.52 3.50
C HIS A 304 -11.31 15.37 2.39
N ASP A 305 -12.48 15.97 2.59
CA ASP A 305 -13.48 16.18 1.55
C ASP A 305 -13.31 17.61 1.06
N TYR A 306 -13.18 17.78 -0.25
CA TYR A 306 -13.02 19.08 -0.89
C TYR A 306 -14.32 19.49 -1.56
N ASP A 307 -14.67 20.76 -1.35
CA ASP A 307 -15.75 21.41 -2.06
C ASP A 307 -15.27 21.94 -3.42
N LEU A 308 -16.20 21.97 -4.36
CA LEU A 308 -15.98 22.54 -5.67
C LEU A 308 -15.94 24.07 -5.55
N ASP A 309 -14.96 24.71 -6.17
CA ASP A 309 -14.94 26.17 -6.30
C ASP A 309 -15.94 26.59 -7.39
N GLY A 310 -16.97 27.33 -6.99
CA GLY A 310 -18.03 27.81 -7.88
C GLY A 310 -17.56 28.82 -8.93
N ALA A 311 -16.42 29.48 -8.75
CA ALA A 311 -15.87 30.41 -9.73
C ALA A 311 -15.09 29.71 -10.85
N THR A 312 -14.30 28.69 -10.50
CA THR A 312 -13.44 27.97 -11.45
C THR A 312 -14.08 26.71 -12.00
N GLY A 313 -15.10 26.16 -11.33
CA GLY A 313 -15.69 24.87 -11.68
C GLY A 313 -14.76 23.68 -11.43
N ALA A 314 -13.71 23.88 -10.62
CA ALA A 314 -12.71 22.88 -10.27
C ALA A 314 -12.58 22.71 -8.75
N PHE A 315 -12.01 21.59 -8.32
CA PHE A 315 -11.57 21.46 -6.93
C PHE A 315 -10.30 22.29 -6.70
N PRO A 316 -10.04 22.78 -5.48
CA PRO A 316 -8.82 23.51 -5.20
C PRO A 316 -7.58 22.65 -5.52
N ALA A 317 -6.44 23.31 -5.76
CA ALA A 317 -5.17 22.61 -5.91
C ALA A 317 -4.82 21.87 -4.62
N ILE A 318 -4.56 20.57 -4.74
CA ILE A 318 -4.26 19.69 -3.61
C ILE A 318 -2.78 19.30 -3.67
N PRO A 319 -2.00 19.54 -2.61
CA PRO A 319 -0.58 19.22 -2.61
C PRO A 319 -0.35 17.70 -2.66
N LEU A 320 0.63 17.28 -3.46
CA LEU A 320 1.13 15.91 -3.43
C LEU A 320 2.23 15.76 -2.36
N PRO A 321 2.27 14.64 -1.62
CA PRO A 321 3.35 14.38 -0.67
C PRO A 321 4.70 14.31 -1.38
N GLN A 322 5.78 14.67 -0.67
CA GLN A 322 7.14 14.58 -1.23
C GLN A 322 7.51 13.18 -1.67
N ASN A 323 7.31 12.23 -0.77
CA ASN A 323 7.50 10.81 -1.01
C ASN A 323 6.30 10.12 -0.40
N GLY A 324 5.37 9.65 -1.23
CA GLY A 324 4.13 9.09 -0.72
C GLY A 324 3.09 8.88 -1.80
N SER A 325 1.86 8.67 -1.35
CA SER A 325 0.74 8.42 -2.23
C SER A 325 -0.53 9.06 -1.72
N VAL A 326 -1.39 9.40 -2.67
CA VAL A 326 -2.71 9.98 -2.46
C VAL A 326 -3.72 9.06 -3.12
N ARG A 327 -4.73 8.65 -2.36
CA ARG A 327 -5.90 7.94 -2.89
C ARG A 327 -7.07 8.91 -2.87
N MET A 328 -7.74 9.10 -4.00
CA MET A 328 -8.89 9.99 -4.09
C MET A 328 -10.10 9.31 -4.71
N LYS A 329 -11.29 9.66 -4.20
CA LYS A 329 -12.57 9.29 -4.79
C LYS A 329 -13.20 10.54 -5.36
N ILE A 330 -13.40 10.55 -6.67
CA ILE A 330 -14.03 11.65 -7.38
C ILE A 330 -15.42 11.19 -7.79
N LYS A 331 -16.43 12.03 -7.57
CA LYS A 331 -17.79 11.85 -8.08
C LYS A 331 -18.19 13.10 -8.87
N ASN A 332 -18.71 12.94 -10.08
CA ASN A 332 -19.22 14.05 -10.89
C ASN A 332 -20.73 14.30 -10.65
N GLY A 333 -21.27 15.36 -11.27
CA GLY A 333 -22.68 15.75 -11.11
C GLY A 333 -23.71 14.68 -11.52
N ASN A 334 -23.33 13.82 -12.47
CA ASN A 334 -24.15 12.70 -12.95
C ASN A 334 -24.11 11.46 -12.05
N GLY A 335 -23.37 11.52 -10.94
CA GLY A 335 -23.28 10.42 -9.99
C GLY A 335 -22.21 9.37 -10.31
N ASN A 336 -21.49 9.51 -11.43
CA ASN A 336 -20.37 8.64 -11.74
C ASN A 336 -19.25 8.88 -10.74
N ALA A 337 -18.68 7.80 -10.21
CA ALA A 337 -17.57 7.88 -9.27
C ALA A 337 -16.40 6.98 -9.70
N THR A 338 -15.18 7.45 -9.46
CA THR A 338 -13.96 6.68 -9.67
C THR A 338 -12.99 6.84 -8.51
N TRP A 339 -12.17 5.82 -8.28
CA TRP A 339 -11.02 5.89 -7.41
C TRP A 339 -9.76 6.09 -8.24
N VAL A 340 -8.91 7.03 -7.83
CA VAL A 340 -7.60 7.28 -8.43
C VAL A 340 -6.55 7.16 -7.34
N LEU A 341 -5.41 6.53 -7.66
CA LEU A 341 -4.23 6.51 -6.82
C LEU A 341 -3.12 7.26 -7.53
N LEU A 342 -2.59 8.29 -6.88
CA LEU A 342 -1.42 9.04 -7.31
C LEU A 342 -0.26 8.72 -6.38
N SER A 343 0.94 8.69 -6.93
CA SER A 343 2.18 8.57 -6.18
C SER A 343 3.12 9.69 -6.58
N SER A 344 3.84 10.22 -5.61
CA SER A 344 4.85 11.25 -5.83
C SER A 344 6.14 10.84 -5.17
N TYR A 345 7.24 11.16 -5.86
CA TYR A 345 8.57 10.85 -5.41
C TYR A 345 9.53 11.97 -5.76
N THR A 346 10.49 12.24 -4.87
CA THR A 346 11.58 13.19 -5.13
C THR A 346 12.90 12.62 -4.64
N VAL A 347 13.92 12.71 -5.51
CA VAL A 347 15.33 12.60 -5.14
C VAL A 347 15.96 13.95 -5.36
N LEU A 348 16.66 14.42 -4.34
CA LEU A 348 17.63 15.50 -4.45
C LEU A 348 19.00 14.82 -4.55
N ASN A 349 19.78 15.17 -5.57
CA ASN A 349 21.16 14.71 -5.73
C ASN A 349 22.12 15.70 -5.07
#